data_AF-A0A6B3IQF5-F1
#
_entry.id   AF-A0A6B3IQF5-F1
#
_cell.length_a   1.000
_cell.length_b   1.000
_cell.length_c   1.000
_cell.angle_alpha   90.00
_cell.angle_beta   90.00
_cell.angle_gamma   90.00
#
_symmetry.space_group_name_H-M   'P 1'
#
loop_
_entity.id
_entity.type
_entity.pdbx_description
1 polymer ?
#
loop_
_entity_poly.entity_id
_entity_poly.type
_entity_poly.pdbx_seq_one_letter_code
_entity_poly.pdbx_strand_id
1 'polypeptide(L)' 'MKEGRIVAEGRPGDVVTAELVREVFGLEAVIVPDPVTGSPLVVPGAPWTPATVPAPAPTPGKAL' A
#
# COMPACT_ATOMS: atom_id res chain seq x y z
N MET A 1 10.97 -7.06 -15.70
CA MET A 1 11.31 -8.17 -16.61
C MET A 1 11.02 -9.46 -15.86
N LYS A 2 10.34 -10.43 -16.47
CA LYS A 2 10.01 -11.74 -15.85
C LYS A 2 10.28 -12.82 -16.88
N GLU A 3 11.03 -13.86 -16.51
CA GLU A 3 11.41 -14.96 -17.43
C GLU A 3 12.09 -14.48 -18.73
N GLY A 4 12.86 -13.38 -18.67
CA GLY A 4 13.51 -12.81 -19.84
C GLY A 4 12.58 -12.04 -20.80
N ARG A 5 11.33 -11.77 -20.41
CA ARG A 5 10.38 -10.95 -21.18
C ARG A 5 10.14 -9.59 -20.52
N ILE A 6 9.98 -8.56 -21.36
CA ILE A 6 9.51 -7.25 -20.94
C ILE A 6 8.02 -7.39 -20.62
N VAL A 7 7.64 -7.02 -19.39
CA VAL A 7 6.26 -7.18 -18.89
C VAL A 7 5.46 -5.91 -19.10
N ALA A 8 6.10 -4.74 -18.96
CA ALA A 8 5.54 -3.44 -19.30
C ALA A 8 6.68 -2.48 -19.65
N GLU A 9 6.40 -1.52 -20.53
CA GLU A 9 7.33 -0.47 -20.95
C GLU A 9 6.55 0.84 -21.13
N GLY A 10 7.10 1.95 -20.64
CA GLY A 10 6.41 3.23 -20.62
C GLY A 10 6.93 4.14 -19.51
N ARG A 11 6.22 5.23 -19.23
CA ARG A 11 6.58 6.12 -18.12
C ARG A 11 6.32 5.38 -16.80
N PRO A 12 7.11 5.64 -15.74
CA PRO A 12 6.93 4.97 -14.45
C PRO A 12 5.48 5.05 -13.94
N GLY A 13 4.83 6.22 -14.06
CA GLY A 13 3.44 6.41 -13.64
C GLY A 13 2.39 5.60 -14.43
N ASP A 14 2.74 5.14 -15.63
CA ASP A 14 1.83 4.38 -16.50
C ASP A 14 1.99 2.86 -16.28
N VAL A 15 3.15 2.41 -15.81
CA VAL A 15 3.50 0.99 -15.72
C VAL A 15 3.63 0.46 -14.29
N VAL A 16 3.99 1.30 -13.32
CA VAL A 16 4.23 0.86 -11.93
C VAL A 16 2.90 0.76 -11.20
N THR A 17 2.25 -0.41 -11.30
CA THR A 17 0.99 -0.77 -10.61
C THR A 17 1.19 -1.89 -9.60
N ALA A 18 0.31 -1.97 -8.59
CA ALA A 18 0.41 -2.98 -7.53
C ALA A 18 0.29 -4.40 -8.12
N GLU A 19 -0.57 -4.56 -9.12
CA GLU A 19 -0.75 -5.79 -9.88
C GLU A 19 0.53 -6.21 -10.59
N LEU A 20 1.23 -5.28 -11.25
CA LEU A 20 2.48 -5.57 -11.95
C LEU A 20 3.60 -5.93 -10.98
N VAL A 21 3.68 -5.24 -9.83
CA VAL A 21 4.64 -5.56 -8.78
C VAL A 21 4.42 -6.98 -8.25
N ARG A 22 3.16 -7.37 -8.02
CA ARG A 22 2.82 -8.74 -7.64
C ARG A 22 3.16 -9.75 -8.73
N GLU A 23 2.87 -9.45 -9.99
CA GLU A 23 3.12 -10.38 -11.09
C GLU A 23 4.62 -10.63 -11.32
N VAL A 24 5.44 -9.56 -11.23
CA VAL A 24 6.88 -9.61 -11.54
C VAL A 24 7.70 -10.05 -10.35
N PHE A 25 7.38 -9.57 -9.14
CA PHE A 25 8.18 -9.80 -7.94
C PHE A 25 7.53 -10.76 -6.94
N GLY A 26 6.25 -11.12 -7.12
CA GLY A 26 5.53 -11.96 -6.15
C GLY A 26 5.27 -11.26 -4.81
N LEU A 27 5.26 -9.92 -4.80
CA LEU A 27 5.13 -9.09 -3.60
C LEU A 27 3.80 -8.34 -3.58
N GLU A 28 3.09 -8.41 -2.46
CA GLU A 28 2.02 -7.46 -2.15
C GLU A 28 2.66 -6.09 -1.85
N ALA A 29 2.12 -5.04 -2.46
CA ALA A 29 2.63 -3.68 -2.30
C ALA A 29 1.54 -2.64 -2.49
N VAL A 30 1.74 -1.48 -1.88
CA VAL A 30 0.94 -0.28 -2.09
C VAL A 30 1.77 0.70 -2.91
N ILE A 31 1.13 1.33 -3.89
CA ILE A 31 1.78 2.34 -4.74
C ILE A 31 1.14 3.69 -4.47
N VAL A 32 1.97 4.65 -4.09
CA VAL A 32 1.57 6.01 -3.77
C VAL A 32 2.42 7.01 -4.55
N PRO A 33 1.96 8.24 -4.79
CA PRO A 33 2.83 9.27 -5.32
C PRO A 33 3.94 9.59 -4.31
N ASP A 34 5.18 9.62 -4.78
CA ASP A 34 6.33 10.07 -4.01
C ASP A 34 6.13 11.55 -3.64
N PRO A 35 6.21 11.93 -2.36
CA PRO A 35 5.89 13.28 -1.91
C PRO A 35 6.91 14.33 -2.36
N VAL A 36 8.08 13.92 -2.85
CA VAL A 36 9.15 14.83 -3.28
C VAL A 36 9.12 15.05 -4.79
N THR A 37 8.89 13.98 -5.55
CA THR A 37 9.07 13.93 -7.01
C THR A 37 7.78 13.68 -7.78
N GLY A 38 6.70 13.25 -7.11
CA GLY A 38 5.44 12.84 -7.73
C GLY A 38 5.53 11.53 -8.53
N SER A 39 6.70 10.88 -8.59
CA SER A 39 6.88 9.59 -9.24
C SER A 39 6.27 8.46 -8.39
N PRO A 40 5.99 7.27 -8.94
CA PRO A 40 5.47 6.16 -8.15
C PRO A 40 6.47 5.70 -7.08
N LEU A 41 6.04 5.70 -5.82
CA LEU A 41 6.74 5.12 -4.68
C LEU A 41 6.08 3.77 -4.33
N VAL A 42 6.89 2.71 -4.27
CA VAL A 42 6.44 1.35 -3.93
C VAL A 42 6.71 1.06 -2.46
N VAL A 43 5.66 0.76 -1.70
CA VAL A 43 5.73 0.38 -0.28
C VAL A 43 5.39 -1.11 -0.15
N PRO A 44 6.34 -1.99 0.21
CA PRO A 44 6.08 -3.41 0.37
C PRO A 44 5.14 -3.71 1.54
N GLY A 45 4.25 -4.68 1.37
CA GLY A 45 3.30 -5.14 2.38
C GLY A 45 1.89 -4.58 2.21
N ALA A 46 0.97 -5.09 3.03
CA ALA A 46 -0.40 -4.63 3.07
C ALA A 46 -0.49 -3.27 3.81
N PRO A 47 -1.49 -2.42 3.49
CA PRO A 47 -1.75 -1.20 4.23
C PRO A 47 -1.83 -1.48 5.74
N TRP A 48 -1.11 -0.69 6.53
CA TRP A 48 -1.19 -0.81 7.97
C TRP A 48 -2.62 -0.49 8.42
N THR A 49 -3.21 -1.43 9.16
CA THR A 49 -4.51 -1.24 9.79
C THR A 49 -4.28 -1.10 11.29
N PRO A 50 -4.66 0.03 11.92
CA PRO A 50 -4.58 0.14 13.36
C PRO A 50 -5.47 -0.92 14.01
N ALA A 51 -4.95 -1.62 15.02
CA ALA A 51 -5.81 -2.41 15.87
C ALA A 51 -6.84 -1.47 16.50
N THR A 52 -8.13 -1.74 16.29
CA THR A 52 -9.18 -1.01 17.01
C THR A 52 -8.96 -1.26 18.49
N VAL A 53 -8.56 -0.22 19.22
CA VAL A 53 -8.63 -0.26 20.68
C VAL A 53 -10.11 -0.09 21.02
N PRO A 54 -10.76 -1.09 21.64
CA PRO A 54 -12.14 -0.92 22.07
C PRO A 54 -12.20 0.31 22.99
N ALA A 55 -13.12 1.23 22.70
CA ALA A 55 -13.33 2.41 23.53
C ALA A 55 -13.55 1.96 24.99
N PRO A 56 -12.96 2.65 25.99
CA PRO A 56 -13.18 2.30 27.37
C PRO A 56 -14.69 2.32 27.67
N ALA A 57 -15.17 1.27 28.34
CA ALA A 57 -16.57 1.20 28.75
C ALA A 57 -16.93 2.47 29.53
N PRO A 58 -18.11 3.08 29.27
CA PRO A 58 -18.54 4.24 30.03
C PRO A 58 -18.58 3.86 31.52
N THR A 59 -17.96 4.68 32.37
CA THR A 59 -17.99 4.47 33.82
C THR A 59 -19.44 4.50 34.30
N PRO A 60 -19.97 3.41 34.89
CA PRO A 60 -21.28 3.49 35.53
C PRO A 60 -21.16 4.37 36.77
N GLY A 61 -21.90 5.49 36.81
CA GLY A 61 -22.01 6.33 37.99
C GLY A 61 -21.41 7.72 37.85
N LYS A 62 -22.05 8.58 37.05
CA LYS A 62 -22.14 10.02 37.35
C LYS A 62 -23.53 10.53 36.96
N ALA A 63 -24.56 9.84 37.46
CA ALA A 63 -25.91 10.37 37.52
C ALA A 63 -26.20 10.62 39.00
N LEU A 64 -26.20 11.92 39.33
CA LEU A 64 -26.73 12.57 40.53
C LEU A 64 -25.99 12.33 41.85
#